data_AF-A0A3M2BGP0-F1
#
_entry.id   AF-A0A3M2BGP0-F1
#
_cell.length_a   1.000
_cell.length_b   1.000
_cell.length_c   1.000
_cell.angle_alpha   90.00
_cell.angle_beta   90.00
_cell.angle_gamma   90.00
#
_symmetry.space_group_name_H-M   'P 1'
#
loop_
_entity.id
_entity.type
_entity.pdbx_description
1 polymer ?
#
loop_
_entity_poly.entity_id
_entity_poly.type
_entity_poly.pdbx_seq_one_letter_code
_entity_poly.pdbx_strand_id
1 'polypeptide(L)'
;MTWRADEIVHALVSSLKAREAQLFAEHAVYGLDALDEVDLHPLLADGLRHAGFSAFREVPYPGQPERLPRESERQRCDLVIGPAGTAGIADIVQWGKELQRAEQTLFASLAKTRPSGLLPQDAFWLEVKSVAQIGYVEGVPVPNRSYASQLVRGPALDLIKLAREPLIESAGVAVIVFGAEAPLVRHDLQAMATALIDRDLPISSPTIEILPIADRVGNACAGVCLVPLRAARD
;
A
#
# COMPACT_ATOMS: atom_id res chain seq x y z
N MET A 1 -19.00 -0.25 -3.81
CA MET A 1 -18.19 -0.51 -5.04
C MET A 1 -17.33 -1.72 -4.76
N THR A 2 -17.08 -2.60 -5.74
CA THR A 2 -16.29 -3.82 -5.50
C THR A 2 -14.87 -3.62 -6.01
N TRP A 3 -13.90 -3.59 -5.10
CA TRP A 3 -12.48 -3.51 -5.44
C TRP A 3 -11.96 -4.84 -5.96
N ARG A 4 -11.28 -4.82 -7.10
CA ARG A 4 -10.71 -6.00 -7.74
C ARG A 4 -9.21 -6.06 -7.53
N ALA A 5 -8.77 -7.02 -6.72
CA ALA A 5 -7.36 -7.20 -6.38
C ALA A 5 -6.48 -7.42 -7.63
N ASP A 6 -7.01 -8.10 -8.65
CA ASP A 6 -6.34 -8.33 -9.92
C ASP A 6 -6.13 -7.04 -10.73
N GLU A 7 -7.10 -6.12 -10.73
CA GLU A 7 -6.95 -4.82 -11.40
C GLU A 7 -5.90 -3.94 -10.69
N ILE A 8 -5.90 -3.94 -9.36
CA ILE A 8 -4.89 -3.23 -8.56
C ILE A 8 -3.50 -3.81 -8.84
N VAL A 9 -3.31 -5.12 -8.70
CA VAL A 9 -2.00 -5.76 -8.96
C VAL A 9 -1.54 -5.52 -10.39
N HIS A 10 -2.44 -5.62 -11.37
CA HIS A 10 -2.11 -5.34 -12.76
C HIS A 10 -1.59 -3.90 -12.96
N ALA A 11 -2.21 -2.92 -12.31
CA ALA A 11 -1.76 -1.52 -12.36
C ALA A 11 -0.37 -1.34 -11.73
N LEU A 12 -0.13 -1.94 -10.56
CA LEU A 12 1.17 -1.89 -9.88
C LEU A 12 2.27 -2.52 -10.74
N VAL A 13 2.02 -3.73 -11.26
CA VAL A 13 2.95 -4.47 -12.13
C VAL A 13 3.24 -3.70 -13.41
N SER A 14 2.22 -3.10 -14.04
CA SER A 14 2.39 -2.34 -15.28
C SER A 14 3.30 -1.13 -15.07
N SER A 15 3.17 -0.45 -13.93
CA SER A 15 4.06 0.66 -13.57
C SER A 15 5.50 0.21 -13.36
N LEU A 16 5.71 -0.87 -12.61
CA LEU A 16 7.04 -1.44 -12.38
C LEU A 16 7.68 -1.87 -13.71
N LYS A 17 6.94 -2.54 -14.59
CA LYS A 17 7.41 -2.92 -15.93
C LYS A 17 7.83 -1.69 -16.75
N ALA A 18 7.02 -0.63 -16.74
CA ALA A 18 7.34 0.60 -17.46
C ALA A 18 8.62 1.26 -16.92
N ARG A 19 8.78 1.30 -15.60
CA ARG A 19 9.98 1.87 -14.98
C ARG A 19 11.23 1.01 -15.22
N GLU A 20 11.13 -0.31 -15.16
CA GLU A 20 12.25 -1.19 -15.50
C GLU A 20 12.70 -0.99 -16.95
N ALA A 21 11.75 -0.86 -17.89
CA ALA A 21 12.06 -0.59 -19.29
C ALA A 21 12.80 0.74 -19.48
N GLN A 22 12.42 1.79 -18.72
CA GLN A 22 13.14 3.07 -18.72
C GLN A 22 14.55 2.92 -18.16
N LEU A 23 14.70 2.30 -16.99
CA LEU A 23 16.01 2.07 -16.35
C LEU A 23 16.95 1.26 -17.25
N PHE A 24 16.40 0.29 -17.99
CA PHE A 24 17.16 -0.47 -18.97
C PHE A 24 17.62 0.40 -20.14
N ALA A 25 16.72 1.21 -20.72
CA ALA A 25 17.05 2.11 -21.84
C ALA A 25 18.06 3.20 -21.44
N GLU A 26 18.00 3.66 -20.19
CA GLU A 26 18.94 4.63 -19.61
C GLU A 26 20.32 4.01 -19.31
N HIS A 27 20.49 2.69 -19.46
CA HIS A 27 21.65 1.95 -18.95
C HIS A 27 21.93 2.24 -17.47
N ALA A 28 20.87 2.35 -16.67
CA ALA A 28 20.97 2.69 -15.27
C ALA A 28 21.75 1.61 -14.49
N VAL A 29 22.70 2.07 -13.66
CA VAL A 29 23.51 1.21 -12.78
C VAL A 29 22.66 0.59 -11.68
N TYR A 30 21.66 1.32 -11.19
CA TYR A 30 20.73 0.89 -10.16
C TYR A 30 19.36 0.57 -10.77
N GLY A 31 18.77 -0.56 -10.33
CA GLY A 31 17.48 -1.06 -10.82
C GLY A 31 16.32 -0.70 -9.89
N LEU A 32 15.16 -1.31 -10.13
CA LEU A 32 14.00 -1.24 -9.22
C LEU A 32 14.32 -1.75 -7.81
N ASP A 33 15.21 -2.73 -7.71
CA ASP A 33 15.65 -3.36 -6.46
C ASP A 33 16.59 -2.51 -5.62
N ALA A 34 16.98 -1.33 -6.12
CA ALA A 34 17.71 -0.30 -5.39
C ALA A 34 16.82 0.80 -4.81
N LEU A 35 15.52 0.80 -5.13
CA LEU A 35 14.57 1.76 -4.57
C LEU A 35 14.21 1.36 -3.14
N ASP A 36 14.26 2.32 -2.23
CA ASP A 36 13.67 2.14 -0.92
C ASP A 36 12.13 2.14 -1.02
N GLU A 37 11.47 1.63 0.01
CA GLU A 37 10.01 1.46 0.04
C GLU A 37 9.26 2.76 -0.31
N VAL A 38 9.69 3.89 0.28
CA VAL A 38 9.08 5.21 0.06
C VAL A 38 9.24 5.69 -1.39
N ASP A 39 10.33 5.30 -2.05
CA ASP A 39 10.59 5.66 -3.46
C ASP A 39 9.70 4.86 -4.42
N LEU A 40 9.15 3.72 -3.99
CA LEU A 40 8.15 2.97 -4.75
C LEU A 40 6.78 3.66 -4.71
N HIS A 41 6.42 4.37 -3.64
CA HIS A 41 5.09 4.99 -3.50
C HIS A 41 4.67 5.88 -4.69
N PRO A 42 5.50 6.84 -5.18
CA PRO A 42 5.14 7.65 -6.34
C PRO A 42 4.94 6.80 -7.60
N LEU A 43 5.82 5.82 -7.84
CA LEU A 43 5.76 4.94 -9.00
C LEU A 43 4.46 4.11 -9.01
N LEU A 44 4.11 3.53 -7.86
CA LEU A 44 2.90 2.71 -7.71
C LEU A 44 1.64 3.58 -7.83
N ALA A 45 1.64 4.78 -7.23
CA ALA A 45 0.53 5.72 -7.35
C ALA A 45 0.29 6.16 -8.81
N ASP A 46 1.36 6.43 -9.56
CA ASP A 46 1.26 6.77 -10.97
C ASP A 46 0.73 5.59 -11.79
N GLY A 47 1.15 4.35 -11.48
CA GLY A 47 0.60 3.14 -12.07
C GLY A 47 -0.91 3.03 -11.93
N LEU A 48 -1.40 3.23 -10.71
CA LEU A 48 -2.82 3.24 -10.40
C LEU A 48 -3.57 4.34 -11.16
N ARG A 49 -3.00 5.55 -11.27
CA ARG A 49 -3.59 6.65 -12.05
C ARG A 49 -3.68 6.35 -13.53
N HIS A 50 -2.64 5.76 -14.12
CA HIS A 50 -2.64 5.35 -15.53
C HIS A 50 -3.67 4.25 -15.81
N ALA A 51 -3.94 3.38 -14.82
CA ALA A 51 -4.98 2.37 -14.88
C ALA A 51 -6.41 2.92 -14.68
N GLY A 52 -6.57 4.23 -14.48
CA GLY A 52 -7.87 4.89 -14.34
C GLY A 52 -8.36 5.04 -12.90
N PHE A 53 -7.56 4.71 -11.89
CA PHE A 53 -7.89 5.01 -10.51
C PHE A 53 -7.50 6.44 -10.14
N SER A 54 -8.06 6.95 -9.04
CA SER A 54 -7.42 8.03 -8.30
C SER A 54 -6.52 7.41 -7.23
N ALA A 55 -5.30 7.90 -7.07
CA ALA A 55 -4.38 7.42 -6.04
C ALA A 55 -3.83 8.60 -5.24
N PHE A 56 -3.89 8.49 -3.92
CA PHE A 56 -3.42 9.48 -2.96
C PHE A 56 -2.32 8.85 -2.13
N ARG A 57 -1.25 9.59 -1.85
CA ARG A 57 -0.11 9.10 -1.06
C ARG A 57 -0.14 9.67 0.33
N GLU A 58 0.40 8.94 1.31
CA GLU A 58 0.63 9.42 2.67
C GLU A 58 -0.64 9.97 3.34
N VAL A 59 -1.78 9.33 3.11
CA VAL A 59 -3.08 9.81 3.62
C VAL A 59 -3.20 9.46 5.09
N PRO A 60 -3.50 10.43 5.98
CA PRO A 60 -3.73 10.13 7.39
C PRO A 60 -4.83 9.10 7.57
N TYR A 61 -4.62 8.15 8.48
CA TYR A 61 -5.68 7.22 8.85
C TYR A 61 -6.92 7.95 9.36
N PRO A 62 -8.12 7.40 9.09
CA PRO A 62 -9.36 8.03 9.51
C PRO A 62 -9.49 7.99 11.04
N GLY A 63 -8.81 7.06 11.71
CA GLY A 63 -8.79 6.94 13.15
C GLY A 63 -10.16 6.59 13.73
N GLN A 64 -10.27 6.76 15.04
CA GLN A 64 -11.54 6.62 15.75
C GLN A 64 -12.26 7.98 15.76
N PRO A 65 -13.51 8.08 15.26
CA PRO A 65 -14.26 9.34 15.22
C PRO A 65 -14.36 10.06 16.57
N GLU A 66 -14.36 9.31 17.68
CA GLU A 66 -14.43 9.86 19.04
C GLU A 66 -13.12 10.48 19.50
N ARG A 67 -12.00 10.14 18.86
CA ARG A 67 -10.67 10.64 19.18
C ARG A 67 -10.25 11.64 18.11
N LEU A 68 -10.00 12.88 18.51
CA LEU A 68 -9.53 13.95 17.62
C LEU A 68 -8.03 14.25 17.85
N PRO A 69 -7.11 13.35 17.46
CA PRO A 69 -5.67 13.48 17.75
C PRO A 69 -5.05 14.70 17.06
N ARG A 70 -3.88 15.14 17.54
CA ARG A 70 -3.10 16.17 16.85
C ARG A 70 -2.55 15.62 15.54
N GLU A 71 -2.24 16.50 14.59
CA GLU A 71 -1.72 16.08 13.28
C GLU A 71 -0.43 15.27 13.39
N SER A 72 0.48 15.65 14.30
CA SER A 72 1.73 14.94 14.57
C SER A 72 1.57 13.52 15.15
N GLU A 73 0.38 13.20 15.65
CA GLU A 73 0.07 11.90 16.26
C GLU A 73 -0.58 10.93 15.25
N ARG A 74 -0.93 11.42 14.06
CA ARG A 74 -1.66 10.64 13.06
C ARG A 74 -0.69 9.85 12.21
N GLN A 75 -0.84 8.53 12.26
CA GLN A 75 -0.23 7.64 11.29
C GLN A 75 -0.85 7.85 9.91
N ARG A 76 -0.09 7.52 8.88
CA ARG A 76 -0.46 7.68 7.47
C ARG A 76 -0.39 6.33 6.78
N CYS A 77 -1.29 6.13 5.84
CA CYS A 77 -1.27 5.02 4.91
C CYS A 77 -0.50 5.43 3.66
N ASP A 78 0.32 4.51 3.15
CA ASP A 78 1.22 4.73 2.02
C ASP A 78 0.42 5.17 0.78
N LEU A 79 -0.65 4.43 0.45
CA LEU A 79 -1.52 4.67 -0.68
C LEU A 79 -3.01 4.51 -0.33
N VAL A 80 -3.84 5.41 -0.87
CA VAL A 80 -5.30 5.26 -0.84
C VAL A 80 -5.85 5.41 -2.25
N ILE A 81 -6.68 4.45 -2.66
CA ILE A 81 -7.21 4.32 -4.00
C ILE A 81 -8.69 4.72 -3.98
N GLY A 82 -9.07 5.60 -4.91
CA GLY A 82 -10.43 6.02 -5.15
C GLY A 82 -10.85 5.76 -6.61
N PRO A 83 -12.15 5.81 -6.92
CA PRO A 83 -12.64 5.76 -8.30
C PRO A 83 -12.01 6.86 -9.18
N ALA A 84 -12.04 6.68 -10.50
CA ALA A 84 -11.63 7.69 -11.47
C ALA A 84 -12.26 9.06 -11.16
N GLY A 85 -11.46 10.13 -11.18
CA GLY A 85 -11.96 11.50 -10.96
C GLY A 85 -12.25 11.87 -9.50
N THR A 86 -11.88 11.03 -8.53
CA THR A 86 -11.96 11.39 -7.11
C THR A 86 -11.00 12.54 -6.80
N ALA A 87 -11.51 13.61 -6.19
CA ALA A 87 -10.72 14.82 -5.92
C ALA A 87 -9.84 14.71 -4.65
N GLY A 88 -10.19 13.83 -3.72
CA GLY A 88 -9.49 13.68 -2.44
C GLY A 88 -10.19 12.66 -1.52
N ILE A 89 -9.49 12.26 -0.45
CA ILE A 89 -10.06 11.45 0.64
C ILE A 89 -10.55 12.40 1.74
N ALA A 90 -11.76 12.15 2.23
CA ALA A 90 -12.37 12.92 3.29
C ALA A 90 -11.62 12.72 4.62
N ASP A 91 -11.14 13.81 5.22
CA ASP A 91 -10.51 13.81 6.53
C ASP A 91 -11.56 13.95 7.64
N ILE A 92 -12.04 12.82 8.14
CA ILE A 92 -13.09 12.76 9.16
C ILE A 92 -12.66 13.38 10.49
N VAL A 93 -11.37 13.26 10.85
CA VAL A 93 -10.84 13.84 12.09
C VAL A 93 -10.80 15.37 11.98
N GLN A 94 -10.31 15.90 10.86
CA GLN A 94 -10.25 17.34 10.66
C GLN A 94 -11.66 17.93 10.58
N TRP A 95 -12.57 17.27 9.88
CA TRP A 95 -13.98 17.64 9.85
C TRP A 95 -14.62 17.63 11.26
N GLY A 96 -14.36 16.60 12.07
CA GLY A 96 -14.84 16.53 13.46
C GLY A 96 -14.33 17.69 14.33
N LYS A 97 -13.06 18.10 14.16
CA LYS A 97 -12.50 19.27 14.85
C LYS A 97 -13.17 20.57 14.41
N GLU A 98 -13.47 20.72 13.12
CA GLU A 98 -14.17 21.88 12.58
C GLU A 98 -15.60 21.97 13.12
N LEU A 99 -16.30 20.83 13.18
CA LEU A 99 -17.63 20.75 13.76
C LEU A 99 -17.61 21.14 15.25
N GLN A 100 -16.69 20.58 16.03
CA GLN A 100 -16.56 20.90 17.46
C GLN A 100 -16.25 22.39 17.69
N ARG A 101 -15.42 23.01 16.84
CA ARG A 101 -15.15 24.46 16.90
C ARG A 101 -16.41 25.27 16.55
N ALA A 102 -17.17 24.85 15.54
CA ALA A 102 -18.36 25.57 15.12
C ALA A 102 -19.51 25.47 16.13
N GLU A 103 -19.64 24.34 16.84
CA GLU A 103 -20.59 24.16 17.95
C GLU A 103 -20.35 25.14 19.10
N GLN A 104 -19.12 25.66 19.24
CA GLN A 104 -18.78 26.71 20.21
C GLN A 104 -19.14 28.13 19.71
N THR A 105 -19.83 28.26 18.57
CA THR A 105 -20.21 29.54 17.98
C THR A 105 -21.73 29.69 17.84
N LEU A 106 -22.20 30.94 17.65
CA LEU A 106 -23.62 31.24 17.38
C LEU A 106 -24.14 30.65 16.05
N PHE A 107 -23.26 30.14 15.19
CA PHE A 107 -23.60 29.62 13.85
C PHE A 107 -23.61 28.08 13.79
N ALA A 108 -23.67 27.40 14.94
CA ALA A 108 -23.67 25.94 15.02
C ALA A 108 -24.71 25.26 14.10
N SER A 109 -25.88 25.88 13.89
CA SER A 109 -26.94 25.37 13.02
C SER A 109 -26.60 25.40 11.52
N LEU A 110 -25.67 26.26 11.08
CA LEU A 110 -25.23 26.38 9.69
C LEU A 110 -24.00 25.51 9.38
N ALA A 111 -23.32 24.99 10.40
CA ALA A 111 -22.05 24.28 10.26
C ALA A 111 -22.17 22.80 9.85
N LYS A 112 -23.39 22.25 9.77
CA LYS A 112 -23.64 20.85 9.39
C LYS A 112 -23.41 20.64 7.89
N THR A 113 -22.15 20.61 7.49
CA THR A 113 -21.71 20.28 6.14
C THR A 113 -21.09 18.89 6.14
N ARG A 114 -21.29 18.12 5.06
CA ARG A 114 -20.64 16.82 4.86
C ARG A 114 -19.13 17.05 4.62
N PRO A 115 -18.23 16.18 5.10
CA PRO A 115 -16.82 16.30 4.75
C PRO A 115 -16.63 16.23 3.23
N SER A 116 -15.71 17.03 2.69
CA SER A 116 -15.41 17.01 1.25
C SER A 116 -14.53 15.81 0.90
N GLY A 117 -14.78 15.18 -0.23
CA GLY A 117 -13.99 14.05 -0.74
C GLY A 117 -14.69 12.70 -0.59
N LEU A 118 -13.99 11.64 -1.01
CA LEU A 118 -14.42 10.26 -0.88
C LEU A 118 -14.35 9.84 0.59
N LEU A 119 -15.42 9.22 1.11
CA LEU A 119 -15.39 8.73 2.48
C LEU A 119 -14.37 7.58 2.62
N PRO A 120 -13.71 7.43 3.79
CA PRO A 120 -12.72 6.38 4.02
C PRO A 120 -13.21 4.97 3.69
N GLN A 121 -14.47 4.67 4.00
CA GLN A 121 -15.15 3.39 3.74
C GLN A 121 -15.34 3.08 2.25
N ASP A 122 -15.42 4.12 1.41
CA ASP A 122 -15.61 3.98 -0.04
C ASP A 122 -14.27 3.85 -0.79
N ALA A 123 -13.14 3.95 -0.09
CA ALA A 123 -11.79 3.89 -0.64
C ALA A 123 -11.13 2.53 -0.38
N PHE A 124 -10.07 2.21 -1.13
CA PHE A 124 -9.19 1.08 -0.84
C PHE A 124 -7.87 1.57 -0.22
N TRP A 125 -7.57 1.14 1.00
CA TRP A 125 -6.36 1.53 1.73
C TRP A 125 -5.25 0.49 1.53
N LEU A 126 -4.10 0.94 1.03
CA LEU A 126 -3.03 0.06 0.58
C LEU A 126 -1.70 0.45 1.23
N GLU A 127 -1.20 -0.44 2.09
CA GLU A 127 0.18 -0.36 2.57
C GLU A 127 1.12 -1.06 1.60
N VAL A 128 2.34 -0.55 1.48
CA VAL A 128 3.38 -1.06 0.60
C VAL A 128 4.52 -1.60 1.44
N LYS A 129 4.98 -2.80 1.10
CA LYS A 129 6.18 -3.40 1.71
C LYS A 129 7.12 -3.87 0.63
N SER A 130 8.38 -3.49 0.69
CA SER A 130 9.41 -4.01 -0.21
C SER A 130 10.45 -4.84 0.53
N VAL A 131 10.80 -6.00 -0.02
CA VAL A 131 11.83 -6.88 0.53
C VAL A 131 12.69 -7.44 -0.61
N ALA A 132 14.00 -7.42 -0.47
CA ALA A 132 14.93 -7.97 -1.47
C ALA A 132 15.76 -9.11 -0.90
N GLN A 133 16.08 -10.13 -1.71
CA GLN A 133 17.05 -11.18 -1.37
C GLN A 133 18.47 -10.61 -1.29
N ILE A 134 18.84 -9.75 -2.25
CA ILE A 134 20.03 -8.90 -2.21
C ILE A 134 19.57 -7.45 -2.09
N GLY A 135 19.92 -6.77 -0.99
CA GLY A 135 19.59 -5.36 -0.76
C GLY A 135 20.83 -4.48 -0.77
N TYR A 136 20.66 -3.16 -0.77
CA TYR A 136 21.77 -2.21 -0.71
C TYR A 136 21.99 -1.73 0.72
N VAL A 137 23.25 -1.74 1.16
CA VAL A 137 23.70 -1.10 2.41
C VAL A 137 24.81 -0.14 2.06
N GLU A 138 24.58 1.15 2.30
CA GLU A 138 25.51 2.23 1.91
C GLU A 138 25.89 2.15 0.41
N GLY A 139 24.91 1.80 -0.43
CA GLY A 139 25.10 1.65 -1.88
C GLY A 139 25.80 0.36 -2.33
N VAL A 140 26.14 -0.54 -1.39
CA VAL A 140 26.78 -1.83 -1.68
C VAL A 140 25.76 -2.96 -1.62
N PRO A 141 25.67 -3.82 -2.65
CA PRO A 141 24.79 -4.98 -2.61
C PRO A 141 25.25 -6.01 -1.59
N VAL A 142 24.35 -6.44 -0.72
CA VAL A 142 24.60 -7.43 0.32
C VAL A 142 23.43 -8.42 0.45
N PRO A 143 23.69 -9.71 0.73
CA PRO A 143 22.64 -10.66 1.03
C PRO A 143 21.81 -10.24 2.26
N ASN A 144 20.50 -10.24 2.10
CA ASN A 144 19.56 -9.90 3.17
C ASN A 144 19.37 -11.09 4.13
N ARG A 145 20.15 -11.09 5.22
CA ARG A 145 20.05 -12.13 6.27
C ARG A 145 18.72 -12.14 7.02
N SER A 146 17.91 -11.09 6.88
CA SER A 146 16.60 -10.95 7.50
C SER A 146 15.44 -11.13 6.52
N TYR A 147 15.72 -11.56 5.27
CA TYR A 147 14.74 -11.68 4.19
C TYR A 147 13.45 -12.40 4.62
N ALA A 148 13.58 -13.63 5.12
CA ALA A 148 12.42 -14.45 5.49
C ALA A 148 11.58 -13.83 6.62
N SER A 149 12.23 -13.19 7.60
CA SER A 149 11.51 -12.56 8.72
C SER A 149 10.85 -11.24 8.31
N GLN A 150 11.51 -10.44 7.46
CA GLN A 150 10.94 -9.20 6.90
C GLN A 150 9.74 -9.48 6.02
N LEU A 151 9.82 -10.52 5.17
CA LEU A 151 8.76 -10.92 4.25
C LEU A 151 7.44 -11.21 4.97
N VAL A 152 7.48 -11.72 6.21
CA VAL A 152 6.27 -12.03 6.99
C VAL A 152 5.92 -10.92 7.99
N ARG A 153 6.92 -10.43 8.75
CA ARG A 153 6.66 -9.55 9.90
C ARG A 153 6.13 -8.18 9.49
N GLY A 154 6.68 -7.59 8.43
CA GLY A 154 6.23 -6.29 7.93
C GLY A 154 4.75 -6.36 7.53
N PRO A 155 4.39 -7.17 6.52
CA PRO A 155 3.01 -7.30 6.07
C PRO A 155 2.03 -7.68 7.18
N ALA A 156 2.43 -8.55 8.11
CA ALA A 156 1.58 -8.90 9.26
C ALA A 156 1.24 -7.69 10.14
N LEU A 157 2.21 -6.82 10.45
CA LEU A 157 1.97 -5.63 11.27
C LEU A 157 1.04 -4.64 10.59
N ASP A 158 1.20 -4.44 9.27
CA ASP A 158 0.36 -3.54 8.52
C ASP A 158 -1.06 -4.06 8.32
N LEU A 159 -1.24 -5.36 8.09
CA LEU A 159 -2.56 -5.98 8.09
C LEU A 159 -3.27 -5.81 9.44
N ILE A 160 -2.56 -5.99 10.56
CA ILE A 160 -3.12 -5.76 11.91
C ILE A 160 -3.51 -4.29 12.10
N LYS A 161 -2.68 -3.36 11.62
CA LYS A 161 -2.94 -1.91 11.69
C LYS A 161 -4.19 -1.55 10.89
N LEU A 162 -4.26 -1.97 9.63
CA LEU A 162 -5.41 -1.75 8.74
C LEU A 162 -6.69 -2.36 9.32
N ALA A 163 -6.64 -3.59 9.86
CA ALA A 163 -7.79 -4.28 10.43
C ALA A 163 -8.33 -3.64 11.73
N ARG A 164 -7.55 -2.75 12.37
CA ARG A 164 -7.97 -2.03 13.58
C ARG A 164 -8.63 -0.68 13.29
N GLU A 165 -8.61 -0.22 12.04
CA GLU A 165 -9.20 1.05 11.65
C GLU A 165 -10.70 0.88 11.33
N PRO A 166 -11.61 1.43 12.15
CA PRO A 166 -13.04 1.11 12.08
C PRO A 166 -13.75 1.68 10.84
N LEU A 167 -13.18 2.69 10.19
CA LEU A 167 -13.74 3.32 8.99
C LEU A 167 -13.12 2.77 7.69
N ILE A 168 -12.23 1.79 7.77
CA ILE A 168 -11.62 1.15 6.61
C ILE A 168 -12.39 -0.14 6.31
N GLU A 169 -13.21 -0.13 5.26
CA GLU A 169 -13.94 -1.33 4.81
C GLU A 169 -13.16 -2.15 3.78
N SER A 170 -12.28 -1.51 3.02
CA SER A 170 -11.48 -2.15 1.96
C SER A 170 -10.01 -1.78 2.10
N ALA A 171 -9.16 -2.79 2.27
CA ALA A 171 -7.73 -2.57 2.41
C ALA A 171 -6.90 -3.81 2.06
N GLY A 172 -5.59 -3.62 1.96
CA GLY A 172 -4.63 -4.70 1.81
C GLY A 172 -3.18 -4.23 1.94
N VAL A 173 -2.26 -5.18 1.85
CA VAL A 173 -0.83 -4.90 1.78
C VAL A 173 -0.30 -5.39 0.43
N ALA A 174 0.34 -4.50 -0.33
CA ALA A 174 1.14 -4.84 -1.49
C ALA A 174 2.57 -5.16 -1.06
N VAL A 175 2.99 -6.40 -1.27
CA VAL A 175 4.35 -6.87 -1.00
C VAL A 175 5.09 -7.00 -2.31
N ILE A 176 6.19 -6.27 -2.43
CA ILE A 176 7.10 -6.27 -3.57
C ILE A 176 8.36 -7.01 -3.16
N VAL A 177 8.64 -8.13 -3.83
CA VAL A 177 9.78 -9.00 -3.53
C VAL A 177 10.75 -9.00 -4.70
N PHE A 178 12.00 -8.64 -4.43
CA PHE A 178 13.09 -8.77 -5.41
C PHE A 178 13.90 -10.02 -5.12
N GLY A 179 14.13 -10.85 -6.14
CA GLY A 179 14.86 -12.10 -5.96
C GLY A 179 15.48 -12.65 -7.24
N ALA A 180 16.34 -13.65 -7.06
CA ALA A 180 17.17 -14.22 -8.13
C ALA A 180 16.36 -14.97 -9.19
N GLU A 181 15.28 -15.67 -8.79
CA GLU A 181 14.54 -16.54 -9.71
C GLU A 181 13.03 -16.50 -9.47
N ALA A 182 12.26 -16.44 -10.56
CA ALA A 182 10.81 -16.32 -10.53
C ALA A 182 10.09 -17.46 -9.78
N PRO A 183 10.47 -18.76 -9.92
CA PRO A 183 9.87 -19.84 -9.15
C PRO A 183 10.09 -19.69 -7.64
N LEU A 184 11.29 -19.25 -7.23
CA LEU A 184 11.64 -19.04 -5.83
C LEU A 184 10.84 -17.87 -5.23
N VAL A 185 10.79 -16.73 -5.92
CA VAL A 185 10.00 -15.58 -5.45
C VAL A 185 8.51 -15.93 -5.33
N ARG A 186 7.96 -16.68 -6.29
CA ARG A 186 6.57 -17.15 -6.20
C ARG A 186 6.36 -18.07 -4.99
N HIS A 187 7.26 -19.03 -4.78
CA HIS A 187 7.21 -19.93 -3.63
C HIS A 187 7.25 -19.13 -2.31
N ASP A 188 8.15 -18.15 -2.20
CA ASP A 188 8.30 -17.34 -1.00
C ASP A 188 7.05 -16.49 -0.71
N LEU A 189 6.44 -15.89 -1.74
CA LEU A 189 5.18 -15.15 -1.60
C LEU A 189 4.00 -16.05 -1.19
N GLN A 190 3.97 -17.30 -1.67
CA GLN A 190 2.98 -18.29 -1.25
C GLN A 190 3.21 -18.72 0.20
N ALA A 191 4.47 -18.97 0.59
CA ALA A 191 4.84 -19.31 1.96
C ALA A 191 4.51 -18.16 2.93
N MET A 192 4.74 -16.91 2.53
CA MET A 192 4.31 -15.73 3.27
C MET A 192 2.80 -15.73 3.49
N ALA A 193 2.01 -15.92 2.42
CA ALA A 193 0.55 -15.93 2.54
C ALA A 193 0.06 -17.01 3.52
N THR A 194 0.62 -18.23 3.45
CA THR A 194 0.32 -19.30 4.41
C THR A 194 0.69 -18.90 5.83
N ALA A 195 1.88 -18.31 6.05
CA ALA A 195 2.31 -17.86 7.37
C ALA A 195 1.43 -16.73 7.94
N LEU A 196 0.81 -15.90 7.10
CA LEU A 196 -0.17 -14.89 7.54
C LEU A 196 -1.50 -15.55 7.96
N ILE A 197 -1.93 -16.61 7.28
CA ILE A 197 -3.10 -17.42 7.66
C ILE A 197 -2.85 -18.14 8.99
N ASP A 198 -1.68 -18.74 9.17
CA ASP A 198 -1.30 -19.44 10.41
C ASP A 198 -1.28 -18.51 11.63
N ARG A 199 -1.21 -17.19 11.41
CA ARG A 199 -1.29 -16.14 12.43
C ARG A 199 -2.72 -15.63 12.68
N ASP A 200 -3.73 -16.28 12.08
CA ASP A 200 -5.15 -15.93 12.18
C ASP A 200 -5.46 -14.48 11.73
N LEU A 201 -4.70 -13.98 10.74
CA LEU A 201 -4.97 -12.66 10.20
C LEU A 201 -6.20 -12.70 9.27
N PRO A 202 -7.06 -11.67 9.31
CA PRO A 202 -8.30 -11.65 8.54
C PRO A 202 -8.02 -11.28 7.09
N ILE A 203 -7.41 -12.20 6.33
CA ILE A 203 -7.05 -12.00 4.93
C ILE A 203 -7.92 -12.82 3.97
N SER A 204 -8.04 -12.33 2.74
CA SER A 204 -8.58 -13.09 1.60
C SER A 204 -7.45 -13.68 0.76
N SER A 205 -7.79 -14.40 -0.31
CA SER A 205 -6.81 -14.99 -1.22
C SER A 205 -5.88 -13.90 -1.81
N PRO A 206 -4.55 -14.11 -1.77
CA PRO A 206 -3.60 -13.16 -2.34
C PRO A 206 -3.61 -13.23 -3.88
N THR A 207 -3.24 -12.12 -4.52
CA THR A 207 -3.01 -12.07 -5.97
C THR A 207 -1.52 -11.85 -6.22
N ILE A 208 -0.88 -12.76 -6.97
CA ILE A 208 0.58 -12.78 -7.17
C ILE A 208 0.92 -12.71 -8.66
N GLU A 209 1.70 -11.70 -9.02
CA GLU A 209 2.28 -11.53 -10.35
C GLU A 209 3.81 -11.44 -10.26
N ILE A 210 4.51 -11.98 -11.24
CA ILE A 210 5.99 -11.94 -11.30
C ILE A 210 6.39 -11.29 -12.62
N LEU A 211 7.34 -10.36 -12.58
CA LEU A 211 7.95 -9.74 -13.75
C LEU A 211 9.48 -9.92 -13.73
N PRO A 212 10.12 -10.11 -14.90
CA PRO A 212 11.57 -10.05 -14.98
C PRO A 212 12.06 -8.61 -14.76
N ILE A 213 13.23 -8.48 -14.16
CA ILE A 213 14.00 -7.22 -14.09
C ILE A 213 15.42 -7.51 -14.58
N ALA A 214 16.14 -6.49 -15.06
CA ALA A 214 17.53 -6.72 -15.43
C ALA A 214 18.38 -6.94 -14.17
N ASP A 215 19.09 -8.07 -14.17
CA ASP A 215 19.94 -8.48 -13.06
C ASP A 215 21.19 -7.60 -12.99
N ARG A 216 21.20 -6.71 -12.00
CA ARG A 216 22.32 -5.79 -11.73
C ARG A 216 23.15 -6.22 -10.53
N VAL A 217 22.53 -6.94 -9.58
CA VAL A 217 23.11 -7.20 -8.25
C VAL A 217 22.77 -8.58 -7.66
N GLY A 218 22.11 -9.45 -8.42
CA GLY A 218 21.68 -10.79 -7.99
C GLY A 218 20.17 -10.95 -7.83
N ASN A 219 19.38 -9.92 -8.16
CA ASN A 219 17.92 -10.05 -8.29
C ASN A 219 17.55 -9.96 -9.78
N ALA A 220 16.93 -11.00 -10.33
CA ALA A 220 16.53 -11.06 -11.75
C ALA A 220 15.01 -10.97 -11.96
N CYS A 221 14.23 -10.91 -10.88
CA CYS A 221 12.79 -10.72 -10.96
C CYS A 221 12.24 -9.91 -9.78
N ALA A 222 11.08 -9.30 -10.02
CA ALA A 222 10.25 -8.69 -9.00
C ALA A 222 8.91 -9.44 -8.94
N GLY A 223 8.50 -9.86 -7.75
CA GLY A 223 7.17 -10.37 -7.46
C GLY A 223 6.31 -9.32 -6.80
N VAL A 224 5.08 -9.17 -7.24
CA VAL A 224 4.08 -8.28 -6.65
C VAL A 224 2.96 -9.14 -6.10
N CYS A 225 2.73 -9.08 -4.79
CA CYS A 225 1.68 -9.78 -4.09
C CYS A 225 0.76 -8.80 -3.39
N LEU A 226 -0.52 -8.75 -3.76
CA LEU A 226 -1.52 -8.06 -2.95
C LEU A 226 -2.17 -9.07 -2.02
N VAL A 227 -2.10 -8.80 -0.72
CA VAL A 227 -2.81 -9.53 0.34
C VAL A 227 -3.96 -8.64 0.83
N PRO A 228 -5.20 -8.84 0.36
CA PRO A 228 -6.33 -8.05 0.81
C PRO A 228 -6.82 -8.50 2.19
N LEU A 229 -7.36 -7.57 2.97
CA LEU A 229 -8.16 -7.90 4.13
C LEU A 229 -9.46 -8.58 3.67
N ARG A 230 -9.90 -9.56 4.45
CA ARG A 230 -11.20 -10.18 4.30
C ARG A 230 -12.23 -9.16 4.76
N ALA A 231 -13.19 -8.84 3.89
CA ALA A 231 -14.37 -8.07 4.29
C ALA A 231 -14.99 -8.74 5.52
N ALA A 232 -15.27 -7.95 6.56
CA ALA A 232 -16.06 -8.44 7.69
C ALA A 232 -17.39 -8.96 7.14
N ARG A 233 -17.72 -10.22 7.42
CA ARG A 233 -19.06 -10.74 7.13
C ARG A 233 -19.96 -10.22 8.27
N ASP A 234 -21.01 -9.50 7.90
CA ASP A 234 -22.15 -9.26 8.79
C ASP A 234 -22.78 -10.57 9.28
#